data_AF-A0A7Y7Z4K0-F1
#
_entry.id   AF-A0A7Y7Z4K0-F1
#
_cell.length_a   1.000
_cell.length_b   1.000
_cell.length_c   1.000
_cell.angle_alpha   90.00
_cell.angle_beta   90.00
_cell.angle_gamma   90.00
#
_symmetry.space_group_name_H-M   'P 1'
#
loop_
_entity.id
_entity.type
_entity.pdbx_description
1 polymer ?
#
loop_
_entity_poly.entity_id
_entity_poly.type
_entity_poly.pdbx_seq_one_letter_code
_entity_poly.pdbx_strand_id
1 'polypeptide(L)'
;MLSSLFTSRLTISSAEERLDQYRLNAGELCTISKARDIVDDAFKYWRLQISPRDRFSLTIGYDEDSRCVTDFSEASCARVNELFELNDEDDTCRMSVELIVHKTVQHQRLSLYAPALLGAYLESTPTLQVLKVLAGRMEGALIFECFAPIAAATSSSISFQCSADTAANTGDQQQEINRKSVFEIFQDNCFSRTLPGIFVPQDFNLTTATGVRGIDNFFKKARTLVSAIFIASSAELDDKDHLEYRICGYKTIAGTGPLDDLTEGSDILYKLVTWAYGDGGNADKIGLARNVLSLYITELKNLSNHPEIIHATHSNYQIYLKENVESYLEVKGKITDILVDAVKKTHDLVDSFIDSLKNGIF
;
A
#
# COMPACT_ATOMS: atom_id res chain seq x y z
N MET A 1 -9.48 21.84 -10.24
CA MET A 1 -10.73 21.69 -11.01
C MET A 1 -11.98 21.94 -10.17
N LEU A 2 -12.18 21.29 -9.01
CA LEU A 2 -13.27 21.70 -8.08
C LEU A 2 -12.98 23.01 -7.32
N SER A 3 -11.77 23.15 -6.77
CA SER A 3 -11.32 24.37 -6.08
C SER A 3 -11.10 25.54 -7.04
N SER A 4 -10.63 25.28 -8.26
CA SER A 4 -10.28 26.30 -9.25
C SER A 4 -11.47 27.11 -9.76
N LEU A 5 -12.67 26.53 -9.72
CA LEU A 5 -13.92 27.21 -10.06
C LEU A 5 -14.27 28.31 -9.04
N PHE A 6 -13.85 28.13 -7.79
CA PHE A 6 -14.09 29.09 -6.73
C PHE A 6 -12.91 30.02 -6.50
N THR A 7 -11.66 29.63 -6.73
CA THR A 7 -10.49 30.51 -6.50
C THR A 7 -10.50 31.80 -7.31
N SER A 8 -11.26 31.88 -8.40
CA SER A 8 -11.42 33.12 -9.17
C SER A 8 -12.53 34.04 -8.64
N ARG A 9 -13.42 33.55 -7.76
CA ARG A 9 -14.64 34.27 -7.33
C ARG A 9 -14.88 34.30 -5.82
N LEU A 10 -14.34 33.37 -5.04
CA LEU A 10 -14.41 33.27 -3.58
C LEU A 10 -13.05 32.92 -2.98
N THR A 11 -12.82 33.36 -1.74
CA THR A 11 -11.64 32.95 -0.98
C THR A 11 -11.88 31.58 -0.35
N ILE A 12 -10.97 30.62 -0.59
CA ILE A 12 -11.01 29.31 0.06
C ILE A 12 -10.56 29.46 1.51
N SER A 13 -11.45 29.17 2.45
CA SER A 13 -11.17 29.20 3.89
C SER A 13 -10.51 27.90 4.37
N SER A 14 -10.94 26.76 3.85
CA SER A 14 -10.31 25.45 4.10
C SER A 14 -10.65 24.47 2.98
N ALA A 15 -9.74 23.53 2.73
CA ALA A 15 -9.97 22.41 1.84
C ALA A 15 -9.21 21.19 2.35
N GLU A 16 -9.82 20.02 2.26
CA GLU A 16 -9.26 18.77 2.75
C GLU A 16 -9.61 17.61 1.82
N GLU A 17 -8.64 16.72 1.58
CA GLU A 17 -8.82 15.50 0.80
C GLU A 17 -8.36 14.31 1.65
N ARG A 18 -9.31 13.49 2.09
CA ARG A 18 -9.08 12.22 2.79
C ARG A 18 -9.39 11.03 1.89
N LEU A 19 -9.19 9.80 2.35
CA LEU A 19 -9.55 8.60 1.57
C LEU A 19 -11.08 8.37 1.50
N ASP A 20 -11.85 8.99 2.38
CA ASP A 20 -13.30 8.79 2.54
C ASP A 20 -14.13 10.02 2.15
N GLN A 21 -13.53 11.22 2.24
CA GLN A 21 -14.22 12.47 2.01
C GLN A 21 -13.32 13.52 1.35
N TYR A 22 -13.90 14.38 0.52
CA TYR A 22 -13.33 15.65 0.10
C TYR A 22 -14.22 16.77 0.66
N ARG A 23 -13.60 17.80 1.25
CA ARG A 23 -14.31 18.95 1.80
C ARG A 23 -13.69 20.24 1.30
N LEU A 24 -14.54 21.20 0.94
CA LEU A 24 -14.16 22.53 0.52
C LEU A 24 -15.08 23.55 1.21
N ASN A 25 -14.49 24.52 1.89
CA ASN A 25 -15.20 25.65 2.45
C ASN A 25 -14.63 26.93 1.85
N ALA A 26 -15.50 27.75 1.24
CA ALA A 26 -15.14 29.03 0.66
C ALA A 26 -16.15 30.11 1.11
N GLY A 27 -15.73 31.36 1.04
CA GLY A 27 -16.62 32.47 1.35
C GLY A 27 -16.00 33.81 1.01
N GLU A 28 -16.85 34.81 0.81
CA GLU A 28 -16.45 36.19 0.57
C GLU A 28 -17.66 37.11 0.79
N LEU A 29 -17.41 38.41 0.86
CA LEU A 29 -18.44 39.42 0.70
C LEU A 29 -18.76 39.57 -0.80
N CYS A 30 -20.04 39.46 -1.17
CA CYS A 30 -20.46 39.65 -2.56
C CYS A 30 -21.88 40.21 -2.67
N THR A 31 -22.11 40.93 -3.78
CA THR A 31 -23.46 41.36 -4.19
C THR A 31 -24.29 40.16 -4.63
N ILE A 32 -25.61 40.33 -4.65
CA ILE A 32 -26.54 39.29 -5.10
C ILE A 32 -26.24 38.82 -6.52
N SER A 33 -25.97 39.75 -7.44
CA SER A 33 -25.63 39.41 -8.82
C SER A 33 -24.40 38.50 -8.89
N LYS A 34 -23.34 38.82 -8.13
CA LYS A 34 -22.14 37.97 -8.05
C LYS A 34 -22.44 36.62 -7.38
N ALA A 35 -23.31 36.59 -6.37
CA ALA A 35 -23.71 35.35 -5.71
C ALA A 35 -24.47 34.40 -6.65
N ARG A 36 -25.44 34.92 -7.42
CA ARG A 36 -26.20 34.14 -8.42
C ARG A 36 -25.29 33.55 -9.48
N ASP A 37 -24.37 34.35 -10.03
CA ASP A 37 -23.36 33.88 -10.98
C ASP A 37 -22.54 32.70 -10.43
N ILE A 38 -22.14 32.78 -9.15
CA ILE A 38 -21.38 31.73 -8.48
C ILE A 38 -22.21 30.44 -8.36
N VAL A 39 -23.50 30.55 -7.99
CA VAL A 39 -24.40 29.40 -7.91
C VAL A 39 -24.59 28.75 -9.27
N ASP A 40 -24.88 29.53 -10.30
CA ASP A 40 -25.10 29.02 -11.65
C ASP A 40 -23.84 28.33 -12.21
N ASP A 41 -22.66 28.94 -12.03
CA ASP A 41 -21.38 28.34 -12.40
C ASP A 41 -21.14 27.03 -11.64
N ALA A 42 -21.40 27.00 -10.31
CA ALA A 42 -21.23 25.80 -9.51
C ALA A 42 -22.12 24.66 -10.02
N PHE A 43 -23.40 24.90 -10.26
CA PHE A 43 -24.34 23.89 -10.76
C PHE A 43 -23.98 23.41 -12.17
N LYS A 44 -23.45 24.30 -13.02
CA LYS A 44 -23.04 23.96 -14.40
C LYS A 44 -21.76 23.13 -14.43
N TYR A 45 -20.75 23.48 -13.65
CA TYR A 45 -19.41 22.89 -13.77
C TYR A 45 -19.14 21.75 -12.77
N TRP A 46 -19.62 21.82 -11.53
CA TRP A 46 -19.34 20.76 -10.54
C TRP A 46 -20.00 19.44 -10.86
N ARG A 47 -21.15 19.46 -11.56
CA ARG A 47 -21.77 18.26 -12.10
C ARG A 47 -20.82 17.42 -12.95
N LEU A 48 -19.86 18.04 -13.63
CA LEU A 48 -18.88 17.37 -14.51
C LEU A 48 -17.60 16.97 -13.78
N GLN A 49 -17.42 17.43 -12.53
CA GLN A 49 -16.16 17.31 -11.78
C GLN A 49 -16.30 16.43 -10.53
N ILE A 50 -17.52 16.03 -10.18
CA ILE A 50 -17.81 15.04 -9.14
C ILE A 50 -18.08 13.70 -9.81
N SER A 51 -17.42 12.65 -9.34
CA SER A 51 -17.61 11.29 -9.85
C SER A 51 -19.06 10.86 -9.63
N PRO A 52 -19.70 10.20 -10.62
CA PRO A 52 -21.08 9.70 -10.47
C PRO A 52 -21.22 8.61 -9.40
N ARG A 53 -20.10 8.05 -8.91
CA ARG A 53 -20.06 7.07 -7.83
C ARG A 53 -20.20 7.69 -6.45
N ASP A 54 -19.87 8.97 -6.33
CA ASP A 54 -19.76 9.64 -5.05
C ASP A 54 -21.06 10.38 -4.72
N ARG A 55 -21.29 10.57 -3.42
CA ARG A 55 -22.42 11.35 -2.92
C ARG A 55 -21.89 12.69 -2.45
N PHE A 56 -22.63 13.77 -2.64
CA PHE A 56 -22.22 15.08 -2.15
C PHE A 56 -23.34 15.83 -1.46
N SER A 57 -22.96 16.80 -0.63
CA SER A 57 -23.81 17.85 -0.11
C SER A 57 -23.16 19.20 -0.40
N LEU A 58 -23.91 20.10 -1.00
CA LEU A 58 -23.53 21.48 -1.27
C LEU A 58 -24.41 22.40 -0.43
N THR A 59 -23.81 23.09 0.53
CA THR A 59 -24.45 24.09 1.37
C THR A 59 -24.01 25.47 0.93
N ILE A 60 -24.97 26.32 0.57
CA ILE A 60 -24.74 27.71 0.20
C ILE A 60 -25.45 28.57 1.24
N GLY A 61 -24.70 29.47 1.87
CA GLY A 61 -25.22 30.47 2.79
C GLY A 61 -25.06 31.86 2.21
N TYR A 62 -26.07 32.71 2.41
CA TYR A 62 -26.04 34.11 2.09
C TYR A 62 -26.67 34.90 3.25
N ASP A 63 -25.88 35.79 3.83
CA ASP A 63 -26.22 36.50 5.06
C ASP A 63 -26.52 35.55 6.25
N GLU A 64 -27.74 35.55 6.79
CA GLU A 64 -28.17 34.68 7.89
C GLU A 64 -28.80 33.35 7.44
N ASP A 65 -29.18 33.24 6.16
CA ASP A 65 -29.86 32.08 5.62
C ASP A 65 -28.93 31.12 4.87
N SER A 66 -29.30 29.84 4.84
CA SER A 66 -28.59 28.83 4.05
C SER A 66 -29.51 27.77 3.44
N ARG A 67 -29.05 27.15 2.36
CA ARG A 67 -29.70 26.05 1.67
C ARG A 67 -28.69 24.94 1.38
N CYS A 68 -29.09 23.71 1.63
CA CYS A 68 -28.28 22.51 1.35
C CYS A 68 -28.95 21.69 0.24
N VAL A 69 -28.16 21.21 -0.71
CA VAL A 69 -28.61 20.37 -1.83
C VAL A 69 -27.67 19.19 -2.03
N THR A 70 -28.19 18.11 -2.61
CA THR A 70 -27.43 16.86 -2.84
C THR A 70 -27.44 16.42 -4.32
N ASP A 71 -27.94 17.28 -5.20
CA ASP A 71 -28.01 17.07 -6.65
C ASP A 71 -27.92 18.42 -7.38
N PHE A 72 -27.63 18.35 -8.68
CA PHE A 72 -27.56 19.52 -9.56
C PHE A 72 -28.78 19.62 -10.48
N SER A 73 -29.98 19.30 -9.99
CA SER A 73 -31.24 19.49 -10.74
C SER A 73 -31.64 20.97 -10.79
N GLU A 74 -32.47 21.34 -11.78
CA GLU A 74 -33.04 22.68 -11.88
C GLU A 74 -33.84 23.06 -10.63
N ALA A 75 -34.56 22.11 -10.03
CA ALA A 75 -35.28 22.33 -8.77
C ALA A 75 -34.33 22.65 -7.61
N SER A 76 -33.21 21.93 -7.49
CA SER A 76 -32.18 22.22 -6.49
C SER A 76 -31.53 23.58 -6.71
N CYS A 77 -31.30 23.99 -7.96
CA CYS A 77 -30.77 25.31 -8.29
C CYS A 77 -31.76 26.42 -7.90
N ALA A 78 -33.04 26.27 -8.26
CA ALA A 78 -34.10 27.21 -7.89
C ALA A 78 -34.19 27.39 -6.36
N ARG A 79 -34.17 26.28 -5.60
CA ARG A 79 -34.17 26.34 -4.12
C ARG A 79 -33.00 27.11 -3.52
N VAL A 80 -31.82 27.06 -4.14
CA VAL A 80 -30.67 27.85 -3.68
C VAL A 80 -30.87 29.32 -4.05
N ASN A 81 -31.38 29.60 -5.25
CA ASN A 81 -31.62 30.96 -5.71
C ASN A 81 -32.69 31.71 -4.90
N GLU A 82 -33.60 31.00 -4.22
CA GLU A 82 -34.54 31.57 -3.23
C GLU A 82 -33.83 32.38 -2.12
N LEU A 83 -32.55 32.08 -1.80
CA LEU A 83 -31.75 32.85 -0.84
C LEU A 83 -31.57 34.32 -1.22
N PHE A 84 -31.79 34.66 -2.50
CA PHE A 84 -31.48 35.96 -3.07
C PHE A 84 -32.73 36.76 -3.45
N GLU A 85 -33.94 36.30 -3.11
CA GLU A 85 -35.20 36.93 -3.55
C GLU A 85 -35.62 38.13 -2.71
N LEU A 86 -35.18 38.21 -1.45
CA LEU A 86 -35.62 39.23 -0.48
C LEU A 86 -34.58 40.31 -0.19
N ASN A 87 -33.42 40.29 -0.87
CA ASN A 87 -32.30 41.17 -0.59
C ASN A 87 -32.15 42.23 -1.70
N ASP A 88 -31.65 43.42 -1.36
CA ASP A 88 -31.39 44.50 -2.33
C ASP A 88 -30.14 44.21 -3.18
N GLU A 89 -30.21 44.45 -4.50
CA GLU A 89 -29.14 44.07 -5.45
C GLU A 89 -27.79 44.75 -5.20
N ASP A 90 -27.81 45.94 -4.60
CA ASP A 90 -26.63 46.74 -4.30
C ASP A 90 -25.99 46.37 -2.93
N ASP A 91 -26.69 45.60 -2.09
CA ASP A 91 -26.18 45.18 -0.80
C ASP A 91 -25.11 44.09 -0.96
N THR A 92 -24.07 44.20 -0.15
CA THR A 92 -22.99 43.24 -0.09
C THR A 92 -23.10 42.43 1.20
N CYS A 93 -23.54 41.19 1.10
CA CYS A 93 -23.63 40.28 2.24
C CYS A 93 -22.56 39.19 2.19
N ARG A 94 -22.38 38.50 3.32
CA ARG A 94 -21.43 37.40 3.43
C ARG A 94 -22.01 36.16 2.77
N MET A 95 -21.31 35.66 1.75
CA MET A 95 -21.59 34.37 1.14
C MET A 95 -20.65 33.31 1.73
N SER A 96 -21.20 32.11 1.94
CA SER A 96 -20.46 30.91 2.32
C SER A 96 -20.86 29.75 1.43
N VAL A 97 -19.88 28.90 1.11
CA VAL A 97 -20.07 27.70 0.31
C VAL A 97 -19.31 26.57 0.99
N GLU A 98 -20.03 25.51 1.31
CA GLU A 98 -19.47 24.25 1.79
C GLU A 98 -19.84 23.13 0.81
N LEU A 99 -18.83 22.48 0.26
CA LEU A 99 -18.98 21.24 -0.50
C LEU A 99 -18.35 20.10 0.29
N ILE A 100 -19.14 19.06 0.49
CA ILE A 100 -18.69 17.80 1.05
C ILE A 100 -19.00 16.69 0.05
N VAL A 101 -17.98 15.93 -0.34
CA VAL A 101 -18.11 14.76 -1.23
C VAL A 101 -17.69 13.52 -0.45
N HIS A 102 -18.62 12.59 -0.25
CA HIS A 102 -18.40 11.26 0.31
C HIS A 102 -18.01 10.28 -0.80
N LYS A 103 -16.80 9.73 -0.68
CA LYS A 103 -16.19 8.89 -1.69
C LYS A 103 -16.52 7.42 -1.49
N THR A 104 -16.89 6.75 -2.58
CA THR A 104 -17.22 5.32 -2.58
C THR A 104 -16.31 4.57 -3.53
N VAL A 105 -15.80 3.43 -3.09
CA VAL A 105 -15.07 2.50 -3.96
C VAL A 105 -16.09 1.68 -4.76
N GLN A 106 -16.01 1.74 -6.07
CA GLN A 106 -16.78 0.87 -6.97
C GLN A 106 -15.88 0.38 -8.10
N HIS A 107 -15.93 -0.91 -8.42
CA HIS A 107 -15.04 -1.53 -9.42
C HIS A 107 -13.56 -1.18 -9.17
N GLN A 108 -13.13 -1.26 -7.89
CA GLN A 108 -11.77 -0.93 -7.43
C GLN A 108 -11.34 0.53 -7.66
N ARG A 109 -12.24 1.44 -8.09
CA ARG A 109 -11.92 2.84 -8.33
C ARG A 109 -12.37 3.73 -7.17
N LEU A 110 -11.47 4.58 -6.72
CA LEU A 110 -11.71 5.64 -5.73
C LEU A 110 -11.41 6.99 -6.36
N SER A 111 -12.33 7.93 -6.24
CA SER A 111 -12.15 9.28 -6.78
C SER A 111 -11.12 10.06 -5.95
N LEU A 112 -10.23 10.81 -6.60
CA LEU A 112 -9.25 11.70 -5.96
C LEU A 112 -9.39 13.10 -6.56
N TYR A 113 -9.90 14.05 -5.79
CA TYR A 113 -10.25 15.39 -6.31
C TYR A 113 -9.10 16.41 -6.22
N ALA A 114 -8.27 16.29 -5.19
CA ALA A 114 -7.13 17.17 -4.92
C ALA A 114 -5.91 16.38 -4.43
N PRO A 115 -5.07 15.85 -5.36
CA PRO A 115 -3.88 15.08 -5.03
C PRO A 115 -2.94 15.76 -4.03
N ALA A 116 -2.72 17.08 -4.17
CA ALA A 116 -1.87 17.84 -3.24
C ALA A 116 -2.41 17.82 -1.80
N LEU A 117 -3.73 17.91 -1.63
CA LEU A 117 -4.37 17.85 -0.31
C LEU A 117 -4.34 16.43 0.26
N LEU A 118 -4.44 15.39 -0.59
CA LEU A 118 -4.21 14.01 -0.15
C LEU A 118 -2.78 13.86 0.36
N GLY A 119 -1.80 14.41 -0.35
CA GLY A 119 -0.41 14.44 0.11
C GLY A 119 -0.25 15.07 1.50
N ALA A 120 -0.91 16.21 1.76
CA ALA A 120 -0.89 16.85 3.08
C ALA A 120 -1.58 16.01 4.17
N TYR A 121 -2.70 15.36 3.85
CA TYR A 121 -3.36 14.40 4.74
C TYR A 121 -2.45 13.23 5.10
N LEU A 122 -1.75 12.67 4.11
CA LEU A 122 -0.82 11.54 4.30
C LEU A 122 0.42 11.93 5.12
N GLU A 123 0.93 13.16 4.98
CA GLU A 123 2.06 13.67 5.78
C GLU A 123 1.68 13.93 7.24
N SER A 124 0.42 14.27 7.52
CA SER A 124 -0.05 14.67 8.86
C SER A 124 -0.74 13.56 9.65
N THR A 125 -1.06 12.43 9.01
CA THR A 125 -1.77 11.30 9.64
C THR A 125 -0.80 10.15 9.93
N PRO A 126 -0.83 9.53 11.13
CA PRO A 126 0.01 8.38 11.44
C PRO A 126 -0.09 7.26 10.39
N THR A 127 1.05 6.69 10.01
CA THR A 127 1.16 5.74 8.89
C THR A 127 0.21 4.56 9.07
N LEU A 128 0.14 4.00 10.28
CA LEU A 128 -0.73 2.87 10.58
C LEU A 128 -2.22 3.19 10.40
N GLN A 129 -2.64 4.40 10.77
CA GLN A 129 -4.04 4.82 10.62
C GLN A 129 -4.41 4.89 9.14
N VAL A 130 -3.55 5.48 8.31
CA VAL A 130 -3.76 5.53 6.86
C VAL A 130 -3.84 4.12 6.28
N LEU A 131 -2.92 3.22 6.66
CA LEU A 131 -2.93 1.83 6.18
C LEU A 131 -4.23 1.11 6.55
N LYS A 132 -4.74 1.27 7.78
CA LYS A 132 -6.04 0.69 8.18
C LYS A 132 -7.21 1.21 7.34
N VAL A 133 -7.26 2.52 7.10
CA VAL A 133 -8.31 3.16 6.28
C VAL A 133 -8.23 2.72 4.82
N LEU A 134 -7.02 2.59 4.29
CA LEU A 134 -6.75 2.10 2.94
C LEU A 134 -7.13 0.62 2.79
N ALA A 135 -6.81 -0.21 3.80
CA ALA A 135 -7.15 -1.63 3.80
C ALA A 135 -8.66 -1.86 3.77
N GLY A 136 -9.43 -1.08 4.53
CA GLY A 136 -10.90 -1.14 4.49
C GLY A 136 -11.53 -0.68 3.17
N ARG A 137 -10.74 -0.18 2.22
CA ARG A 137 -11.19 0.31 0.90
C ARG A 137 -10.67 -0.53 -0.27
N MET A 138 -9.78 -1.47 -0.01
CA MET A 138 -9.11 -2.23 -1.05
C MET A 138 -9.58 -3.68 -1.04
N GLU A 139 -10.04 -4.17 -2.19
CA GLU A 139 -10.33 -5.58 -2.42
C GLU A 139 -9.42 -6.09 -3.53
N GLY A 140 -8.26 -6.61 -3.14
CA GLY A 140 -7.19 -6.99 -4.07
C GLY A 140 -6.38 -5.78 -4.56
N ALA A 141 -7.02 -4.85 -5.27
CA ALA A 141 -6.40 -3.68 -5.87
C ALA A 141 -7.25 -2.41 -5.70
N LEU A 142 -6.62 -1.25 -5.88
CA LEU A 142 -7.24 0.07 -5.79
C LEU A 142 -6.67 1.02 -6.85
N ILE A 143 -7.55 1.67 -7.59
CA ILE A 143 -7.22 2.67 -8.60
C ILE A 143 -7.73 4.02 -8.11
N PHE A 144 -6.82 4.95 -7.86
CA PHE A 144 -7.15 6.36 -7.65
C PHE A 144 -7.42 7.02 -9.00
N GLU A 145 -8.70 7.30 -9.26
CA GLU A 145 -9.14 8.06 -10.43
C GLU A 145 -9.08 9.56 -10.10
N CYS A 146 -8.11 10.25 -10.68
CA CYS A 146 -7.75 11.61 -10.32
C CYS A 146 -8.50 12.62 -11.20
N PHE A 147 -9.26 13.51 -10.56
CA PHE A 147 -9.98 14.63 -11.18
C PHE A 147 -9.14 15.92 -11.21
N ALA A 148 -7.83 15.78 -11.02
CA ALA A 148 -6.83 16.84 -11.12
C ALA A 148 -5.53 16.26 -11.69
N PRO A 149 -4.66 17.09 -12.31
CA PRO A 149 -3.42 16.63 -12.90
C PRO A 149 -2.53 15.90 -11.90
N ILE A 150 -2.06 14.71 -12.29
CA ILE A 150 -1.10 13.88 -11.58
C ILE A 150 -0.32 13.06 -12.61
N ALA A 151 0.94 12.71 -12.33
CA ALA A 151 1.62 11.73 -13.16
C ALA A 151 1.06 10.33 -12.88
N ALA A 152 0.88 9.53 -13.94
CA ALA A 152 0.48 8.15 -13.77
C ALA A 152 1.56 7.37 -12.99
N ALA A 153 1.11 6.62 -11.98
CA ALA A 153 1.97 5.80 -11.15
C ALA A 153 1.25 4.51 -10.80
N THR A 154 1.99 3.39 -10.76
CA THR A 154 1.40 2.09 -10.43
C THR A 154 2.35 1.27 -9.56
N SER A 155 1.79 0.54 -8.62
CA SER A 155 2.44 -0.59 -7.92
C SER A 155 1.81 -1.90 -8.40
N SER A 156 2.04 -3.00 -7.68
CA SER A 156 1.39 -4.30 -7.96
C SER A 156 -0.13 -4.27 -7.76
N SER A 157 -0.66 -3.35 -6.96
CA SER A 157 -2.09 -3.34 -6.62
C SER A 157 -2.69 -1.95 -6.44
N ILE A 158 -1.89 -0.89 -6.39
CA ILE A 158 -2.37 0.47 -6.23
C ILE A 158 -1.89 1.31 -7.42
N SER A 159 -2.80 2.05 -8.06
CA SER A 159 -2.43 2.93 -9.17
C SER A 159 -3.12 4.28 -9.11
N PHE A 160 -2.51 5.28 -9.74
CA PHE A 160 -3.01 6.63 -9.92
C PHE A 160 -3.16 6.91 -11.40
N GLN A 161 -4.38 7.26 -11.81
CA GLN A 161 -4.72 7.52 -13.21
C GLN A 161 -5.47 8.84 -13.30
N CYS A 162 -5.16 9.67 -14.30
CA CYS A 162 -5.94 10.86 -14.57
C CYS A 162 -7.28 10.46 -15.22
N SER A 163 -8.38 11.04 -14.76
CA SER A 163 -9.73 10.80 -15.33
C SER A 163 -9.83 11.20 -16.81
N ALA A 164 -9.05 12.18 -17.26
CA ALA A 164 -9.00 12.61 -18.66
C ALA A 164 -8.23 11.63 -19.56
N ASP A 165 -7.32 10.85 -18.97
CA ASP A 165 -6.49 9.89 -19.69
C ASP A 165 -7.19 8.53 -19.73
N THR A 166 -8.37 8.50 -20.36
CA THR A 166 -9.17 7.26 -20.54
C THR A 166 -8.53 6.21 -21.46
N ALA A 167 -7.27 6.39 -21.87
CA ALA A 167 -6.58 5.47 -22.76
C ALA A 167 -5.10 5.37 -22.39
N ALA A 168 -4.75 4.41 -21.52
CA ALA A 168 -3.56 3.57 -21.65
C ALA A 168 -3.45 2.58 -20.48
N ASN A 169 -3.36 1.30 -20.86
CA ASN A 169 -2.70 0.20 -20.12
C ASN A 169 -3.47 -0.46 -18.96
N THR A 170 -4.56 -1.16 -19.29
CA THR A 170 -4.95 -2.41 -18.60
C THR A 170 -4.10 -3.61 -19.06
N GLY A 171 -2.81 -3.40 -19.33
CA GLY A 171 -2.00 -4.39 -20.03
C GLY A 171 -0.53 -4.13 -19.84
N ASP A 172 -0.06 -4.34 -18.63
CA ASP A 172 1.22 -5.00 -18.46
C ASP A 172 1.08 -5.99 -17.32
N GLN A 173 1.62 -7.18 -17.54
CA GLN A 173 1.52 -8.34 -16.67
C GLN A 173 1.90 -7.96 -15.24
N GLN A 174 0.91 -7.62 -14.41
CA GLN A 174 1.09 -7.66 -12.97
C GLN A 174 1.48 -9.11 -12.68
N GLN A 175 2.72 -9.34 -12.27
CA GLN A 175 3.10 -10.62 -11.70
C GLN A 175 2.03 -10.92 -10.65
N GLU A 176 1.27 -11.98 -10.89
CA GLU A 176 0.20 -12.39 -10.00
C GLU A 176 0.86 -12.84 -8.70
N ILE A 177 0.96 -11.92 -7.74
CA ILE A 177 1.55 -12.22 -6.44
C ILE A 177 0.60 -13.21 -5.77
N ASN A 178 1.08 -14.41 -5.51
CA ASN A 178 0.35 -15.35 -4.66
C ASN A 178 0.38 -14.85 -3.21
N ARG A 179 -0.47 -13.88 -2.91
CA ARG A 179 -0.55 -13.24 -1.59
C ARG A 179 -0.81 -14.27 -0.49
N LYS A 180 -1.62 -15.28 -0.79
CA LYS A 180 -1.92 -16.36 0.16
C LYS A 180 -0.63 -17.07 0.60
N SER A 181 0.19 -17.53 -0.34
CA SER A 181 1.45 -18.18 0.02
C SER A 181 2.43 -17.23 0.71
N VAL A 182 2.50 -15.97 0.28
CA VAL A 182 3.34 -14.95 0.93
C VAL A 182 2.94 -14.75 2.39
N PHE A 183 1.63 -14.66 2.68
CA PHE A 183 1.14 -14.50 4.05
C PHE A 183 1.29 -15.76 4.89
N GLU A 184 1.12 -16.95 4.32
CA GLU A 184 1.40 -18.22 5.02
C GLU A 184 2.87 -18.27 5.47
N ILE A 185 3.81 -18.02 4.55
CA ILE A 185 5.24 -17.97 4.89
C ILE A 185 5.52 -16.88 5.94
N PHE A 186 4.91 -15.70 5.81
CA PHE A 186 5.08 -14.61 6.77
C PHE A 186 4.59 -15.02 8.18
N GLN A 187 3.40 -15.62 8.30
CA GLN A 187 2.84 -16.04 9.58
C GLN A 187 3.68 -17.12 10.26
N ASP A 188 4.31 -18.00 9.48
CA ASP A 188 5.19 -19.06 10.01
C ASP A 188 6.56 -18.53 10.47
N ASN A 189 7.01 -17.37 9.98
CA ASN A 189 8.39 -16.88 10.17
C ASN A 189 8.51 -15.54 10.91
N CYS A 190 7.39 -14.82 11.09
CA CYS A 190 7.36 -13.46 11.61
C CYS A 190 6.16 -13.25 12.54
N PHE A 191 6.37 -12.47 13.60
CA PHE A 191 5.29 -12.00 14.46
C PHE A 191 5.09 -10.48 14.32
N SER A 192 3.91 -10.06 13.89
CA SER A 192 3.50 -8.66 13.93
C SER A 192 1.97 -8.54 14.01
N ARG A 193 1.51 -7.56 14.79
CA ARG A 193 0.08 -7.17 14.85
C ARG A 193 -0.19 -5.80 14.22
N THR A 194 0.85 -5.19 13.65
CA THR A 194 0.78 -3.84 13.11
C THR A 194 -0.04 -3.79 11.84
N LEU A 195 0.34 -4.59 10.83
CA LEU A 195 -0.20 -4.42 9.49
C LEU A 195 -1.61 -4.99 9.37
N PRO A 196 -2.51 -4.30 8.63
CA PRO A 196 -3.68 -4.96 8.07
C PRO A 196 -3.21 -6.16 7.23
N GLY A 197 -3.74 -7.36 7.49
CA GLY A 197 -3.31 -8.65 6.91
C GLY A 197 -3.59 -8.83 5.41
N ILE A 198 -3.51 -7.75 4.63
CA ILE A 198 -3.74 -7.72 3.19
C ILE A 198 -2.57 -7.13 2.40
N PHE A 199 -1.67 -6.39 3.06
CA PHE A 199 -0.58 -5.67 2.40
C PHE A 199 0.73 -6.47 2.36
N VAL A 200 1.34 -6.48 1.19
CA VAL A 200 2.70 -6.95 0.94
C VAL A 200 3.59 -5.79 0.47
N PRO A 201 4.93 -5.87 0.58
CA PRO A 201 5.82 -4.76 0.22
C PRO A 201 5.60 -4.19 -1.20
N GLN A 202 5.25 -5.06 -2.15
CA GLN A 202 5.04 -4.72 -3.55
C GLN A 202 3.87 -3.74 -3.75
N ASP A 203 2.88 -3.75 -2.85
CA ASP A 203 1.70 -2.88 -2.93
C ASP A 203 2.08 -1.39 -2.82
N PHE A 204 3.22 -1.09 -2.20
CA PHE A 204 3.71 0.26 -1.99
C PHE A 204 4.95 0.61 -2.83
N ASN A 205 5.38 -0.28 -3.72
CA ASN A 205 6.48 0.00 -4.64
C ASN A 205 5.95 0.59 -5.95
N LEU A 206 5.79 1.91 -5.97
CA LEU A 206 5.44 2.65 -7.20
C LEU A 206 6.58 2.54 -8.22
N THR A 207 6.25 2.20 -9.46
CA THR A 207 7.19 2.13 -10.58
C THR A 207 7.68 3.51 -11.02
N THR A 208 6.82 4.52 -10.89
CA THR A 208 7.08 5.93 -11.18
C THR A 208 6.50 6.81 -10.07
N ALA A 209 7.06 8.00 -9.89
CA ALA A 209 6.53 8.98 -8.95
C ALA A 209 5.21 9.59 -9.46
N THR A 210 4.31 9.91 -8.54
CA THR A 210 3.05 10.64 -8.84
C THR A 210 3.29 12.11 -9.14
N GLY A 211 4.44 12.65 -8.74
CA GLY A 211 4.75 14.08 -8.80
C GLY A 211 4.17 14.87 -7.63
N VAL A 212 3.51 14.20 -6.68
CA VAL A 212 2.98 14.80 -5.45
C VAL A 212 3.79 14.31 -4.27
N ARG A 213 4.67 15.17 -3.74
CA ARG A 213 5.65 14.82 -2.70
C ARG A 213 5.06 14.05 -1.52
N GLY A 214 3.92 14.48 -0.98
CA GLY A 214 3.29 13.82 0.17
C GLY A 214 2.79 12.40 -0.14
N ILE A 215 2.32 12.14 -1.36
CA ILE A 215 1.93 10.80 -1.80
C ILE A 215 3.18 9.95 -1.99
N ASP A 216 4.19 10.45 -2.72
CA ASP A 216 5.42 9.71 -3.01
C ASP A 216 6.17 9.33 -1.72
N ASN A 217 6.25 10.27 -0.76
CA ASN A 217 6.85 10.05 0.55
C ASN A 217 6.09 8.98 1.35
N PHE A 218 4.75 9.04 1.37
CA PHE A 218 3.93 8.04 2.05
C PHE A 218 4.15 6.65 1.46
N PHE A 219 4.16 6.50 0.14
CA PHE A 219 4.41 5.19 -0.49
C PHE A 219 5.80 4.65 -0.16
N LYS A 220 6.84 5.51 -0.17
CA LYS A 220 8.18 5.11 0.28
C LYS A 220 8.19 4.68 1.75
N LYS A 221 7.51 5.43 2.63
CA LYS A 221 7.40 5.15 4.07
C LYS A 221 6.65 3.83 4.34
N ALA A 222 5.50 3.63 3.69
CA ALA A 222 4.70 2.40 3.77
C ALA A 222 5.48 1.18 3.24
N ARG A 223 6.16 1.30 2.09
CA ARG A 223 7.03 0.24 1.56
C ARG A 223 8.13 -0.13 2.55
N THR A 224 8.75 0.87 3.19
CA THR A 224 9.79 0.68 4.21
C THR A 224 9.24 -0.08 5.41
N LEU A 225 8.10 0.36 5.95
CA LEU A 225 7.43 -0.28 7.08
C LEU A 225 7.09 -1.74 6.79
N VAL A 226 6.39 -1.99 5.69
CA VAL A 226 5.94 -3.33 5.33
C VAL A 226 7.15 -4.24 5.09
N SER A 227 8.19 -3.76 4.40
CA SER A 227 9.43 -4.53 4.21
C SER A 227 10.16 -4.82 5.53
N ALA A 228 10.28 -3.83 6.42
CA ALA A 228 10.92 -3.99 7.72
C ALA A 228 10.20 -5.04 8.58
N ILE A 229 8.86 -5.03 8.57
CA ILE A 229 8.04 -6.02 9.27
C ILE A 229 8.23 -7.42 8.68
N PHE A 230 8.26 -7.54 7.35
CA PHE A 230 8.42 -8.83 6.67
C PHE A 230 9.80 -9.47 6.88
N ILE A 231 10.87 -8.67 6.98
CA ILE A 231 12.21 -9.22 7.23
C ILE A 231 12.45 -9.52 8.72
N ALA A 232 11.78 -8.79 9.63
CA ALA A 232 11.95 -8.96 11.07
C ALA A 232 11.37 -10.29 11.57
N SER A 233 11.96 -10.84 12.63
CA SER A 233 11.39 -11.97 13.37
C SER A 233 10.19 -11.52 14.21
N SER A 234 10.26 -10.30 14.75
CA SER A 234 9.10 -9.62 15.34
C SER A 234 9.19 -8.12 15.09
N ALA A 235 8.07 -7.47 14.81
CA ALA A 235 8.02 -6.02 14.65
C ALA A 235 6.65 -5.45 15.05
N GLU A 236 6.65 -4.34 15.77
CA GLU A 236 5.45 -3.60 16.18
C GLU A 236 5.68 -2.10 15.94
N LEU A 237 4.66 -1.40 15.42
CA LEU A 237 4.68 0.04 15.21
C LEU A 237 3.72 0.67 16.20
N ASP A 238 4.19 1.69 16.92
CA ASP A 238 3.35 2.43 17.87
C ASP A 238 2.54 3.55 17.20
N ASP A 239 1.71 4.23 18.00
CA ASP A 239 0.85 5.34 17.53
C ASP A 239 1.65 6.61 17.15
N LYS A 240 2.96 6.64 17.39
CA LYS A 240 3.87 7.76 17.06
C LYS A 240 4.77 7.45 15.86
N ASP A 241 4.45 6.41 15.08
CA ASP A 241 5.27 5.92 13.97
C ASP A 241 6.70 5.51 14.41
N HIS A 242 6.87 5.03 15.64
CA HIS A 242 8.11 4.38 16.07
C HIS A 242 8.02 2.87 15.87
N LEU A 243 8.97 2.32 15.11
CA LEU A 243 9.06 0.89 14.84
C LEU A 243 9.99 0.22 15.84
N GLU A 244 9.44 -0.67 16.67
CA GLU A 244 10.22 -1.63 17.42
C GLU A 244 10.36 -2.91 16.58
N TYR A 245 11.58 -3.42 16.45
CA TYR A 245 11.85 -4.62 15.68
C TYR A 245 12.95 -5.48 16.31
N ARG A 246 12.88 -6.77 16.00
CA ARG A 246 13.90 -7.77 16.30
C ARG A 246 14.09 -8.69 15.10
N ILE A 247 15.35 -8.92 14.72
CA ILE A 247 15.75 -9.82 13.64
C ILE A 247 16.71 -10.85 14.22
N CYS A 248 16.32 -12.12 14.20
CA CYS A 248 17.15 -13.23 14.66
C CYS A 248 17.87 -13.86 13.47
N GLY A 249 19.13 -13.45 13.25
CA GLY A 249 20.08 -14.13 12.37
C GLY A 249 21.17 -14.86 13.18
N TYR A 250 22.42 -14.86 12.69
CA TYR A 250 23.58 -15.30 13.47
C TYR A 250 23.76 -14.49 14.76
N LYS A 251 23.42 -13.20 14.68
CA LYS A 251 23.28 -12.30 15.83
C LYS A 251 21.88 -11.71 15.83
N THR A 252 21.41 -11.32 17.01
CA THR A 252 20.15 -10.57 17.13
C THR A 252 20.42 -9.11 16.81
N ILE A 253 19.72 -8.58 15.81
CA ILE A 253 19.58 -7.15 15.54
C ILE A 253 18.27 -6.71 16.20
N ALA A 254 18.30 -5.65 16.99
CA ALA A 254 17.09 -5.10 17.56
C ALA A 254 17.22 -3.58 17.64
N GLY A 255 16.10 -2.89 17.52
CA GLY A 255 16.06 -1.44 17.61
C GLY A 255 14.65 -0.91 17.78
N THR A 256 14.58 0.34 18.20
CA THR A 256 13.34 1.10 18.33
C THR A 256 13.64 2.54 17.90
N GLY A 257 12.77 3.15 17.11
CA GLY A 257 12.98 4.50 16.62
C GLY A 257 11.98 4.93 15.55
N PRO A 258 12.02 6.20 15.13
CA PRO A 258 11.16 6.73 14.09
C PRO A 258 11.26 5.91 12.80
N LEU A 259 10.12 5.61 12.18
CA LEU A 259 10.07 4.91 10.89
C LEU A 259 10.81 5.67 9.78
N ASP A 260 10.84 7.00 9.86
CA ASP A 260 11.47 7.84 8.85
C ASP A 260 13.00 7.62 8.76
N ASP A 261 13.64 7.24 9.88
CA ASP A 261 15.08 6.90 9.94
C ASP A 261 15.43 5.68 9.08
N LEU A 262 14.44 4.84 8.74
CA LEU A 262 14.63 3.63 7.93
C LEU A 262 14.47 3.89 6.42
N THR A 263 13.97 5.06 6.03
CA THR A 263 13.56 5.32 4.64
C THR A 263 14.74 5.40 3.67
N GLU A 264 15.95 5.71 4.14
CA GLU A 264 17.17 5.66 3.32
C GLU A 264 17.51 4.23 2.89
N GLY A 265 17.28 3.24 3.76
CA GLY A 265 17.50 1.82 3.48
C GLY A 265 16.34 1.13 2.75
N SER A 266 15.28 1.87 2.40
CA SER A 266 14.02 1.33 1.86
C SER A 266 14.21 0.42 0.65
N ASP A 267 15.08 0.79 -0.31
CA ASP A 267 15.31 -0.01 -1.51
C ASP A 267 16.02 -1.34 -1.21
N ILE A 268 16.95 -1.34 -0.25
CA ILE A 268 17.66 -2.55 0.17
C ILE A 268 16.70 -3.48 0.89
N LEU A 269 15.90 -2.96 1.84
CA LEU A 269 14.86 -3.71 2.53
C LEU A 269 13.89 -4.35 1.54
N TYR A 270 13.35 -3.54 0.62
CA TYR A 270 12.40 -4.01 -0.38
C TYR A 270 12.97 -5.13 -1.24
N LYS A 271 14.21 -4.97 -1.76
CA LYS A 271 14.86 -5.99 -2.58
C LYS A 271 15.12 -7.28 -1.82
N LEU A 272 15.57 -7.20 -0.56
CA LEU A 272 15.81 -8.38 0.27
C LEU A 272 14.52 -9.15 0.54
N VAL A 273 13.44 -8.44 0.88
CA VAL A 273 12.15 -9.07 1.19
C VAL A 273 11.50 -9.65 -0.05
N THR A 274 11.50 -8.91 -1.17
CA THR A 274 10.95 -9.43 -2.43
C THR A 274 11.72 -10.65 -2.93
N TRP A 275 13.04 -10.73 -2.67
CA TRP A 275 13.80 -11.95 -2.93
C TRP A 275 13.44 -13.10 -1.98
N ALA A 276 13.30 -12.83 -0.68
CA ALA A 276 13.03 -13.84 0.32
C ALA A 276 11.62 -14.46 0.22
N TYR A 277 10.62 -13.65 -0.15
CA TYR A 277 9.20 -14.03 -0.23
C TYR A 277 8.67 -14.18 -1.65
N GLY A 278 9.45 -13.80 -2.68
CA GLY A 278 9.05 -13.89 -4.08
C GLY A 278 9.07 -15.32 -4.63
N ASP A 279 9.53 -15.49 -5.86
CA ASP A 279 9.53 -16.79 -6.54
C ASP A 279 10.32 -17.85 -5.76
N GLY A 280 9.63 -18.94 -5.39
CA GLY A 280 10.20 -19.97 -4.51
C GLY A 280 10.62 -19.42 -3.15
N GLY A 281 9.92 -18.41 -2.63
CA GLY A 281 10.09 -17.90 -1.28
C GLY A 281 9.83 -18.99 -0.24
N ASN A 282 10.65 -19.01 0.81
CA ASN A 282 10.54 -20.01 1.88
C ASN A 282 11.27 -19.52 3.15
N ALA A 283 11.12 -20.29 4.24
CA ALA A 283 11.77 -20.01 5.51
C ALA A 283 13.30 -19.93 5.40
N ASP A 284 13.93 -20.75 4.55
CA ASP A 284 15.38 -20.78 4.39
C ASP A 284 15.93 -19.47 3.79
N LYS A 285 15.27 -18.93 2.75
CA LYS A 285 15.64 -17.62 2.18
C LYS A 285 15.48 -16.49 3.19
N ILE A 286 14.41 -16.52 3.98
CA ILE A 286 14.19 -15.53 5.06
C ILE A 286 15.32 -15.65 6.09
N GLY A 287 15.60 -16.86 6.58
CA GLY A 287 16.68 -17.13 7.52
C GLY A 287 18.04 -16.69 6.99
N LEU A 288 18.34 -16.96 5.72
CA LEU A 288 19.57 -16.55 5.07
C LEU A 288 19.69 -15.02 4.96
N ALA A 289 18.64 -14.33 4.55
CA ALA A 289 18.62 -12.87 4.51
C ALA A 289 18.87 -12.27 5.90
N ARG A 290 18.23 -12.81 6.95
CA ARG A 290 18.45 -12.39 8.34
C ARG A 290 19.88 -12.66 8.82
N ASN A 291 20.43 -13.82 8.47
CA ASN A 291 21.81 -14.19 8.80
C ASN A 291 22.80 -13.22 8.18
N VAL A 292 22.66 -12.93 6.88
CA VAL A 292 23.52 -11.96 6.19
C VAL A 292 23.36 -10.58 6.79
N LEU A 293 22.13 -10.09 7.00
CA LEU A 293 21.89 -8.81 7.68
C LEU A 293 22.65 -8.70 9.01
N SER A 294 22.57 -9.75 9.85
CA SER A 294 23.20 -9.79 11.17
C SER A 294 24.73 -9.76 11.18
N LEU A 295 25.38 -9.92 10.02
CA LEU A 295 26.82 -9.77 9.86
C LEU A 295 27.26 -8.33 9.58
N TYR A 296 26.40 -7.53 8.94
CA TYR A 296 26.76 -6.20 8.44
C TYR A 296 26.21 -5.06 9.31
N ILE A 297 25.04 -5.25 9.93
CA ILE A 297 24.37 -4.18 10.68
C ILE A 297 24.00 -4.59 12.10
N THR A 298 23.97 -3.61 13.00
CA THR A 298 23.44 -3.75 14.37
C THR A 298 22.03 -3.17 14.51
N GLU A 299 21.64 -2.27 13.60
CA GLU A 299 20.34 -1.61 13.55
C GLU A 299 19.93 -1.41 12.07
N LEU A 300 18.63 -1.51 11.76
CA LEU A 300 18.09 -1.33 10.40
C LEU A 300 18.36 0.05 9.81
N LYS A 301 18.48 1.11 10.62
CA LYS A 301 18.80 2.47 10.13
C LYS A 301 20.17 2.55 9.42
N ASN A 302 21.07 1.62 9.73
CA ASN A 302 22.40 1.57 9.14
C ASN A 302 22.43 0.86 7.78
N LEU A 303 21.29 0.34 7.30
CA LEU A 303 21.23 -0.48 6.10
C LEU A 303 21.67 0.28 4.84
N SER A 304 21.40 1.57 4.74
CA SER A 304 21.82 2.42 3.61
C SER A 304 23.34 2.47 3.44
N ASN A 305 24.12 2.24 4.51
CA ASN A 305 25.58 2.21 4.48
C ASN A 305 26.15 0.91 3.90
N HIS A 306 25.31 -0.11 3.69
CA HIS A 306 25.74 -1.46 3.31
C HIS A 306 24.97 -2.02 2.09
N PRO A 307 25.07 -1.37 0.91
CA PRO A 307 24.41 -1.85 -0.31
C PRO A 307 24.85 -3.25 -0.76
N GLU A 308 26.06 -3.68 -0.36
CA GLU A 308 26.63 -5.01 -0.65
C GLU A 308 25.84 -6.17 -0.05
N ILE A 309 24.97 -5.93 0.94
CA ILE A 309 24.15 -6.97 1.60
C ILE A 309 23.30 -7.74 0.59
N ILE A 310 22.80 -7.08 -0.46
CA ILE A 310 22.01 -7.74 -1.51
C ILE A 310 22.87 -8.79 -2.22
N HIS A 311 24.06 -8.39 -2.66
CA HIS A 311 24.99 -9.30 -3.34
C HIS A 311 25.43 -10.43 -2.41
N ALA A 312 25.81 -10.11 -1.17
CA ALA A 312 26.19 -11.09 -0.16
C ALA A 312 25.07 -12.12 0.08
N THR A 313 23.80 -11.68 0.13
CA THR A 313 22.63 -12.56 0.27
C THR A 313 22.53 -13.54 -0.91
N HIS A 314 22.63 -13.05 -2.15
CA HIS A 314 22.59 -13.91 -3.32
C HIS A 314 23.76 -14.91 -3.36
N SER A 315 24.98 -14.47 -3.06
CA SER A 315 26.17 -15.34 -3.03
C SER A 315 26.06 -16.41 -1.95
N ASN A 316 25.59 -16.06 -0.75
CA ASN A 316 25.38 -17.03 0.33
C ASN A 316 24.30 -18.06 -0.06
N TYR A 317 23.24 -17.63 -0.76
CA TYR A 317 22.23 -18.56 -1.25
C TYR A 317 22.76 -19.53 -2.31
N GLN A 318 23.65 -19.09 -3.20
CA GLN A 318 24.30 -19.99 -4.16
C GLN A 318 25.15 -21.07 -3.48
N ILE A 319 25.86 -20.71 -2.41
CA ILE A 319 26.62 -21.66 -1.59
C ILE A 319 25.67 -22.65 -0.92
N TYR A 320 24.63 -22.15 -0.25
CA TYR A 320 23.58 -22.98 0.36
C TYR A 320 22.98 -23.98 -0.65
N LEU A 321 22.64 -23.55 -1.86
CA LEU A 321 22.11 -24.45 -2.90
C LEU A 321 23.12 -25.55 -3.26
N LYS A 322 24.41 -25.22 -3.40
CA LYS A 322 25.44 -26.19 -3.71
C LYS A 322 25.61 -27.23 -2.60
N GLU A 323 25.69 -26.78 -1.35
CA GLU A 323 25.81 -27.66 -0.18
C GLU A 323 24.58 -28.57 0.01
N ASN A 324 23.38 -28.06 -0.29
CA ASN A 324 22.16 -28.88 -0.25
C ASN A 324 22.12 -29.95 -1.34
N VAL A 325 22.59 -29.63 -2.55
CA VAL A 325 22.71 -30.63 -3.63
C VAL A 325 23.74 -31.71 -3.24
N GLU A 326 24.89 -31.30 -2.72
CA GLU A 326 25.92 -32.24 -2.24
C GLU A 326 25.38 -33.13 -1.11
N SER A 327 24.70 -32.55 -0.11
CA SER A 327 24.06 -33.28 0.99
C SER A 327 22.97 -34.24 0.50
N TYR A 328 22.14 -33.82 -0.46
CA TYR A 328 21.11 -34.67 -1.03
C TYR A 328 21.71 -35.88 -1.75
N LEU A 329 22.77 -35.67 -2.55
CA LEU A 329 23.49 -36.75 -3.22
C LEU A 329 24.14 -37.71 -2.22
N GLU A 330 24.69 -37.19 -1.12
CA GLU A 330 25.27 -37.99 -0.04
C GLU A 330 24.21 -38.85 0.66
N VAL A 331 23.06 -38.27 1.04
CA VAL A 331 21.95 -38.99 1.67
C VAL A 331 21.40 -40.07 0.73
N LYS A 332 21.22 -39.76 -0.55
CA LYS A 332 20.78 -40.74 -1.55
C LYS A 332 21.80 -41.87 -1.71
N GLY A 333 23.10 -41.56 -1.67
CA GLY A 333 24.18 -42.54 -1.64
C GLY A 333 24.04 -43.48 -0.44
N LYS A 334 23.92 -42.94 0.78
CA LYS A 334 23.74 -43.72 2.01
C LYS A 334 22.49 -44.62 1.96
N ILE A 335 21.38 -44.13 1.42
CA ILE A 335 20.16 -44.94 1.25
C ILE A 335 20.41 -46.09 0.28
N THR A 336 21.15 -45.84 -0.81
CA THR A 336 21.51 -46.88 -1.79
C THR A 336 22.40 -47.94 -1.16
N ASP A 337 23.40 -47.54 -0.38
CA ASP A 337 24.28 -48.47 0.35
C ASP A 337 23.50 -49.31 1.36
N ILE A 338 22.59 -48.69 2.14
CA ILE A 338 21.70 -49.40 3.06
C ILE A 338 20.80 -50.39 2.31
N LEU A 339 20.28 -50.02 1.15
CA LEU A 339 19.44 -50.90 0.33
C LEU A 339 20.23 -52.09 -0.20
N VAL A 340 21.45 -51.86 -0.70
CA VAL A 340 22.35 -52.92 -1.17
C VAL A 340 22.69 -53.88 -0.03
N ASP A 341 23.02 -53.36 1.15
CA ASP A 341 23.32 -54.17 2.33
C ASP A 341 22.10 -54.96 2.83
N ALA A 342 20.90 -54.36 2.77
CA ALA A 342 19.66 -55.05 3.11
C ALA A 342 19.37 -56.19 2.13
N VAL A 343 19.58 -55.97 0.83
CA VAL A 343 19.43 -57.00 -0.21
C VAL A 343 20.46 -58.12 0.01
N LYS A 344 21.73 -57.80 0.28
CA LYS A 344 22.76 -58.80 0.59
C LYS A 344 22.39 -59.64 1.81
N LYS A 345 22.04 -59.01 2.93
CA LYS A 345 21.61 -59.72 4.14
C LYS A 345 20.38 -60.59 3.89
N THR A 346 19.46 -60.14 3.05
CA THR A 346 18.28 -60.93 2.65
C THR A 346 18.71 -62.15 1.83
N HIS A 347 19.65 -61.97 0.90
CA HIS A 347 20.18 -63.08 0.10
C HIS A 347 20.94 -64.09 0.98
N ASP A 348 21.78 -63.62 1.90
CA ASP A 348 22.50 -64.46 2.85
C ASP A 348 21.54 -65.25 3.77
N LEU A 349 20.44 -64.63 4.20
CA LEU A 349 19.38 -65.31 4.96
C LEU A 349 18.67 -66.38 4.14
N VAL A 350 18.38 -66.10 2.86
CA VAL A 350 17.78 -67.06 1.94
C VAL A 350 18.73 -68.23 1.69
N ASP A 351 20.02 -67.97 1.45
CA ASP A 351 21.02 -69.00 1.22
C ASP A 351 21.20 -69.87 2.47
N SER A 352 21.30 -69.25 3.65
CA SER A 352 21.34 -69.96 4.94
C SER A 352 20.09 -70.81 5.19
N PHE A 353 18.92 -70.32 4.80
CA PHE A 353 17.66 -71.07 4.88
C PHE A 353 17.65 -72.27 3.92
N ILE A 354 18.09 -72.09 2.67
CA ILE A 354 18.22 -73.16 1.68
C ILE A 354 19.22 -74.22 2.15
N ASP A 355 20.37 -73.81 2.69
CA ASP A 355 21.37 -74.75 3.21
C ASP A 355 20.84 -75.50 4.44
N SER A 356 20.09 -74.84 5.31
CA SER A 356 19.41 -75.49 6.44
C SER A 356 18.38 -76.52 5.97
N LEU A 357 17.62 -76.23 4.91
CA LEU A 357 16.70 -77.19 4.28
C LEU A 357 17.43 -78.38 3.67
N LYS A 358 18.51 -78.15 2.92
CA LYS A 358 19.32 -79.23 2.33
C LYS A 358 19.90 -80.14 3.40
N ASN A 359 20.40 -79.56 4.49
CA ASN A 359 21.01 -80.32 5.59
C ASN A 359 19.99 -80.98 6.52
N GLY A 360 18.74 -80.53 6.55
CA GLY A 360 17.66 -81.11 7.36
C GLY A 360 16.82 -82.19 6.66
N ILE A 361 16.99 -82.39 5.36
CA ILE A 361 16.26 -83.39 4.55
C ILE A 361 17.08 -84.70 4.34
N PHE A 362 18.24 -84.84 5.00
CA PHE A 362 19.03 -86.09 5.01
C PHE A 362 19.23 -86.64 6.42
#